data_AF-A0A1F4UWN8-F1
#
_entry.id   AF-A0A1F4UWN8-F1
#
_cell.length_a   1.000
_cell.length_b   1.000
_cell.length_c   1.000
_cell.angle_alpha   90.00
_cell.angle_beta   90.00
_cell.angle_gamma   90.00
#
_symmetry.space_group_name_H-M   'P 1'
#
loop_
_entity.id
_entity.type
_entity.pdbx_description
1 polymer ?
#
loop_
_entity_poly.entity_id
_entity_poly.type
_entity_poly.pdbx_seq_one_letter_code
_entity_poly.pdbx_strand_id
1 'polypeptide(L)'
;MSNGAVTEEKTTVFLEAYAATELQSLEVAELNLATSDHELTPQELAEYFEQRVRTNSALIELYSAREMPEYEKEDGSEFTNTTPKGKAMHENTWLEYFADKLRNSKSIEEFKSAASGTSNSKDVAEELYFARAHVKHKDHTVDAYHLERVIAELIGDEKWQKIVSRELKLPNRASLDPQSYFESGF
;
A
#
# COMPACT_ATOMS: atom_id res chain seq x y z
N MET A 1 4.49 -20.39 -39.24
CA MET A 1 4.53 -20.26 -37.77
C MET A 1 4.35 -18.79 -37.40
N SER A 2 3.12 -18.24 -37.45
CA SER A 2 2.87 -16.81 -37.20
C SER A 2 1.62 -16.50 -36.34
N ASN A 3 0.89 -17.51 -35.86
CA ASN A 3 -0.31 -17.28 -35.04
C ASN A 3 -0.02 -17.13 -33.54
N GLY A 4 1.11 -17.62 -33.04
CA GLY A 4 1.51 -17.50 -31.62
C GLY A 4 1.82 -16.06 -31.24
N ALA A 5 2.76 -15.43 -31.96
CA ALA A 5 3.21 -14.06 -31.70
C ALA A 5 2.08 -13.01 -31.76
N VAL A 6 1.14 -13.14 -32.72
CA VAL A 6 -0.01 -12.22 -32.85
C VAL A 6 -1.02 -12.38 -31.70
N THR A 7 -1.08 -13.55 -31.06
CA THR A 7 -1.98 -13.81 -29.93
C THR A 7 -1.36 -13.33 -28.62
N GLU A 8 -0.05 -13.53 -28.46
CA GLU A 8 0.74 -13.01 -27.32
C GLU A 8 0.72 -11.48 -27.30
N GLU A 9 1.01 -10.83 -28.43
CA GLU A 9 1.01 -9.37 -28.55
C GLU A 9 -0.36 -8.74 -28.20
N LYS A 10 -1.46 -9.34 -28.68
CA LYS A 10 -2.82 -8.90 -28.32
C LYS A 10 -3.14 -9.09 -26.84
N THR A 11 -2.60 -10.13 -26.22
CA THR A 11 -2.80 -10.41 -24.79
C THR A 11 -2.04 -9.40 -23.95
N THR A 12 -0.79 -9.10 -24.28
CA THR A 12 -0.01 -8.07 -23.57
C THR A 12 -0.63 -6.69 -23.69
N VAL A 13 -1.11 -6.29 -24.88
CA VAL A 13 -1.81 -5.01 -25.06
C VAL A 13 -3.10 -4.91 -24.23
N PHE A 14 -3.86 -6.01 -24.12
CA PHE A 14 -5.02 -6.06 -23.24
C PHE A 14 -4.63 -5.90 -21.76
N LEU A 15 -3.58 -6.60 -21.30
CA LEU A 15 -3.09 -6.50 -19.93
C LEU A 15 -2.54 -5.11 -19.59
N GLU A 16 -1.90 -4.44 -20.55
CA GLU A 16 -1.45 -3.05 -20.40
C GLU A 16 -2.64 -2.10 -20.23
N ALA A 17 -3.68 -2.24 -21.05
CA ALA A 17 -4.89 -1.44 -20.93
C ALA A 17 -5.63 -1.70 -19.60
N TYR A 18 -5.67 -2.96 -19.15
CA TYR A 18 -6.25 -3.33 -17.87
C TYR A 18 -5.48 -2.72 -16.69
N ALA A 19 -4.15 -2.89 -16.64
CA ALA A 19 -3.31 -2.31 -15.60
C ALA A 19 -3.41 -0.77 -15.57
N ALA A 20 -3.47 -0.12 -16.74
CA ALA A 20 -3.68 1.32 -16.82
C ALA A 20 -5.04 1.77 -16.25
N THR A 21 -6.09 0.97 -16.47
CA THR A 21 -7.44 1.24 -15.93
C THR A 21 -7.46 1.12 -14.40
N GLU A 22 -6.81 0.10 -13.85
CA GLU A 22 -6.72 -0.08 -12.40
C GLU A 22 -5.87 1.01 -11.74
N LEU A 23 -4.77 1.44 -12.38
CA LEU A 23 -3.97 2.59 -11.92
C LEU A 23 -4.80 3.88 -11.90
N GLN A 24 -5.56 4.17 -12.96
CA GLN A 24 -6.44 5.33 -12.98
C GLN A 24 -7.51 5.25 -11.88
N SER A 25 -8.04 4.07 -11.62
CA SER A 25 -9.01 3.84 -10.54
C SER A 25 -8.39 4.03 -9.16
N LEU A 26 -7.12 3.66 -8.97
CA LEU A 26 -6.35 3.95 -7.77
C LEU A 26 -6.12 5.46 -7.59
N GLU A 27 -5.74 6.18 -8.63
CA GLU A 27 -5.59 7.65 -8.58
C GLU A 27 -6.90 8.33 -8.15
N VAL A 28 -8.04 7.84 -8.61
CA VAL A 28 -9.36 8.34 -8.19
C VAL A 28 -9.63 8.01 -6.70
N ALA A 29 -9.30 6.80 -6.25
CA ALA A 29 -9.45 6.43 -4.84
C ALA A 29 -8.55 7.29 -3.93
N GLU A 30 -7.30 7.52 -4.33
CA GLU A 30 -6.37 8.41 -3.66
C GLU A 30 -6.88 9.85 -3.63
N LEU A 31 -7.46 10.34 -4.72
CA LEU A 31 -8.06 11.68 -4.78
C LEU A 31 -9.27 11.81 -3.86
N ASN A 32 -10.10 10.76 -3.75
CA ASN A 32 -11.24 10.76 -2.84
C ASN A 32 -10.78 10.86 -1.38
N LEU A 33 -9.76 10.08 -0.99
CA LEU A 33 -9.12 10.24 0.32
C LEU A 33 -8.52 11.65 0.49
N ALA A 34 -7.88 12.17 -0.56
CA ALA A 34 -7.30 13.50 -0.61
C ALA A 34 -8.28 14.65 -0.67
N THR A 35 -9.57 14.38 -0.72
CA THR A 35 -10.62 15.39 -0.72
C THR A 35 -11.66 15.21 0.36
N SER A 36 -11.59 14.11 1.12
CA SER A 36 -12.42 13.84 2.29
C SER A 36 -12.35 14.99 3.30
N ASP A 37 -13.50 15.36 3.84
CA ASP A 37 -13.70 16.37 4.89
C ASP A 37 -14.35 15.81 6.16
N HIS A 38 -14.44 14.48 6.26
CA HIS A 38 -14.99 13.73 7.39
C HIS A 38 -14.11 12.55 7.81
N GLU A 39 -14.36 12.06 9.03
CA GLU A 39 -13.59 10.97 9.65
C GLU A 39 -13.68 9.72 8.78
N LEU A 40 -12.55 9.30 8.22
CA LEU A 40 -12.51 8.16 7.31
C LEU A 40 -13.05 6.92 8.02
N THR A 41 -14.08 6.35 7.44
CA THR A 41 -14.70 5.14 7.97
C THR A 41 -13.84 3.91 7.63
N PRO A 42 -13.93 2.81 8.41
CA PRO A 42 -13.29 1.55 8.04
C PRO A 42 -13.68 1.08 6.64
N GLN A 43 -14.90 1.37 6.21
CA GLN A 43 -15.40 1.04 4.88
C GLN A 43 -14.65 1.79 3.78
N GLU A 44 -14.42 3.10 3.92
CA GLU A 44 -13.69 3.91 2.95
C GLU A 44 -12.21 3.49 2.86
N LEU A 45 -11.61 3.18 4.02
CA LEU A 45 -10.26 2.60 4.05
C LEU A 45 -10.23 1.24 3.34
N ALA A 46 -11.20 0.35 3.62
CA ALA A 46 -11.28 -0.95 2.96
C ALA A 46 -11.38 -0.80 1.44
N GLU A 47 -12.23 0.11 0.94
CA GLU A 47 -12.39 0.37 -0.49
C GLU A 47 -11.09 0.86 -1.15
N TYR A 48 -10.35 1.74 -0.48
CA TYR A 48 -9.02 2.17 -0.93
C TYR A 48 -8.02 1.01 -1.01
N PHE A 49 -7.93 0.19 0.04
CA PHE A 49 -7.00 -0.95 0.04
C PHE A 49 -7.40 -2.04 -0.96
N GLU A 50 -8.69 -2.29 -1.16
CA GLU A 50 -9.18 -3.16 -2.23
C GLU A 50 -8.80 -2.65 -3.61
N GLN A 51 -8.82 -1.33 -3.84
CA GLN A 51 -8.36 -0.77 -5.10
C GLN A 51 -6.85 -0.97 -5.28
N ARG A 52 -6.05 -0.84 -4.22
CA ARG A 52 -4.63 -1.21 -4.26
C ARG A 52 -4.42 -2.69 -4.59
N VAL A 53 -5.23 -3.58 -4.00
CA VAL A 53 -5.18 -5.03 -4.30
C VAL A 53 -5.48 -5.30 -5.78
N ARG A 54 -6.54 -4.68 -6.33
CA ARG A 54 -6.89 -4.81 -7.76
C ARG A 54 -5.75 -4.31 -8.66
N THR A 55 -5.17 -3.16 -8.30
CA THR A 55 -4.05 -2.56 -9.04
C THR A 55 -2.82 -3.45 -9.01
N ASN A 56 -2.43 -3.97 -7.84
CA ASN A 56 -1.30 -4.88 -7.70
C ASN A 56 -1.56 -6.18 -8.46
N SER A 57 -2.77 -6.75 -8.40
CA SER A 57 -3.16 -7.93 -9.18
C SER A 57 -2.99 -7.71 -10.69
N ALA A 58 -3.47 -6.57 -11.22
CA ALA A 58 -3.34 -6.23 -12.63
C ALA A 58 -1.87 -6.04 -13.06
N LEU A 59 -1.05 -5.41 -12.21
CA LEU A 59 0.39 -5.26 -12.44
C LEU A 59 1.11 -6.61 -12.43
N ILE A 60 0.76 -7.52 -11.50
CA ILE A 60 1.34 -8.86 -11.41
C ILE A 60 1.05 -9.66 -12.70
N GLU A 61 -0.18 -9.59 -13.21
CA GLU A 61 -0.55 -10.24 -14.48
C GLU A 61 0.27 -9.69 -15.65
N LEU A 62 0.34 -8.35 -15.77
CA LEU A 62 1.13 -7.68 -16.82
C LEU A 62 2.62 -8.07 -16.75
N TYR A 63 3.22 -8.02 -15.56
CA TYR A 63 4.62 -8.36 -15.39
C TYR A 63 4.90 -9.85 -15.61
N SER A 64 3.95 -10.72 -15.27
CA SER A 64 4.06 -12.16 -15.55
C SER A 64 3.99 -12.44 -17.05
N ALA A 65 3.12 -11.74 -17.80
CA ALA A 65 3.08 -11.83 -19.26
C ALA A 65 4.36 -11.28 -19.93
N ARG A 66 5.10 -10.41 -19.25
CA ARG A 66 6.43 -9.91 -19.67
C ARG A 66 7.59 -10.76 -19.16
N GLU A 67 7.31 -11.94 -18.60
CA GLU A 67 8.31 -12.86 -18.03
C GLU A 67 9.22 -12.21 -16.96
N MET A 68 8.74 -11.15 -16.29
CA MET A 68 9.49 -10.52 -15.22
C MET A 68 9.58 -11.50 -14.03
N PRO A 69 10.79 -11.77 -13.51
CA PRO A 69 10.95 -12.60 -12.33
C PRO A 69 10.52 -11.83 -11.08
N GLU A 70 10.28 -12.51 -9.97
CA GLU A 70 9.99 -11.87 -8.67
C GLU A 70 11.23 -11.21 -8.04
N TYR A 71 12.41 -11.77 -8.34
CA TYR A 71 13.69 -11.29 -7.85
C TYR A 71 14.68 -11.18 -9.01
N GLU A 72 15.52 -10.16 -8.96
CA GLU A 72 16.64 -9.97 -9.88
C GLU A 72 17.95 -9.86 -9.09
N LYS A 73 19.03 -10.42 -9.64
CA LYS A 73 20.36 -10.22 -9.06
C LYS A 73 20.89 -8.87 -9.48
N GLU A 74 21.40 -8.11 -8.54
CA GLU A 74 22.15 -6.89 -8.86
C GLU A 74 23.54 -7.28 -9.37
N ASP A 75 23.88 -6.82 -10.57
CA ASP A 75 25.13 -7.17 -11.25
C ASP A 75 26.35 -6.89 -10.36
N GLY A 76 27.11 -7.93 -10.05
CA GLY A 76 28.31 -7.85 -9.21
C GLY A 76 28.06 -7.90 -7.71
N SER A 77 26.82 -8.13 -7.26
CA SER A 77 26.49 -8.32 -5.84
C SER A 77 26.03 -9.77 -5.56
N GLU A 78 26.16 -10.21 -4.30
CA GLU A 78 25.53 -11.45 -3.81
C GLU A 78 24.05 -11.23 -3.43
N PHE A 79 23.54 -10.01 -3.56
CA PHE A 79 22.20 -9.61 -3.15
C PHE A 79 21.19 -9.80 -4.28
N THR A 80 19.97 -10.16 -3.89
CA THR A 80 18.81 -10.24 -4.78
C THR A 80 17.85 -9.12 -4.44
N ASN A 81 17.53 -8.30 -5.43
CA ASN A 81 16.56 -7.22 -5.31
C ASN A 81 15.18 -7.74 -5.71
N THR A 82 14.16 -7.24 -5.02
CA THR A 82 12.77 -7.55 -5.37
C THR A 82 12.39 -6.69 -6.58
N THR A 83 11.90 -7.32 -7.65
CA THR A 83 11.45 -6.60 -8.86
C THR A 83 10.12 -5.89 -8.60
N PRO A 84 9.64 -5.02 -9.51
CA PRO A 84 8.28 -4.47 -9.42
C PRO A 84 7.19 -5.55 -9.27
N LYS A 85 7.34 -6.70 -9.93
CA LYS A 85 6.45 -7.85 -9.74
C LYS A 85 6.54 -8.42 -8.33
N GLY A 86 7.75 -8.72 -7.86
CA GLY A 86 7.94 -9.27 -6.52
C GLY A 86 7.37 -8.34 -5.45
N LYS A 87 7.55 -7.02 -5.62
CA LYS A 87 7.05 -6.01 -4.69
C LYS A 87 5.52 -6.02 -4.66
N ALA A 88 4.87 -5.98 -5.82
CA ALA A 88 3.42 -6.06 -5.91
C ALA A 88 2.86 -7.35 -5.28
N MET A 89 3.52 -8.50 -5.49
CA MET A 89 3.11 -9.79 -4.91
C MET A 89 3.21 -9.81 -3.38
N HIS A 90 4.32 -9.33 -2.84
CA HIS A 90 4.54 -9.27 -1.38
C HIS A 90 3.52 -8.34 -0.71
N GLU A 91 3.26 -7.19 -1.30
CA GLU A 91 2.26 -6.24 -0.80
C GLU A 91 0.84 -6.82 -0.87
N ASN A 92 0.47 -7.50 -1.96
CA ASN A 92 -0.92 -7.90 -2.21
C ASN A 92 -1.52 -8.79 -1.11
N THR A 93 -0.75 -9.77 -0.64
CA THR A 93 -1.21 -10.72 0.40
C THR A 93 -1.57 -10.00 1.69
N TRP A 94 -0.75 -8.99 2.05
CA TRP A 94 -0.97 -8.18 3.23
C TRP A 94 -2.16 -7.24 3.06
N LEU A 95 -2.28 -6.59 1.90
CA LEU A 95 -3.37 -5.67 1.58
C LEU A 95 -4.74 -6.36 1.53
N GLU A 96 -4.82 -7.59 1.02
CA GLU A 96 -6.04 -8.41 1.01
C GLU A 96 -6.53 -8.69 2.44
N TYR A 97 -5.61 -9.09 3.32
CA TYR A 97 -5.90 -9.28 4.74
C TYR A 97 -6.41 -7.98 5.38
N PHE A 98 -5.72 -6.88 5.10
CA PHE A 98 -6.04 -5.56 5.65
C PHE A 98 -7.43 -5.09 5.26
N ALA A 99 -7.76 -5.18 3.97
CA ALA A 99 -9.04 -4.81 3.41
C ALA A 99 -10.19 -5.64 4.02
N ASP A 100 -10.03 -6.96 4.12
CA ASP A 100 -11.04 -7.84 4.74
C ASP A 100 -11.28 -7.47 6.21
N LYS A 101 -10.22 -7.22 6.97
CA LYS A 101 -10.36 -6.82 8.38
C LYS A 101 -11.03 -5.47 8.55
N LEU A 102 -10.69 -4.49 7.73
CA LEU A 102 -11.36 -3.19 7.74
C LEU A 102 -12.86 -3.31 7.40
N ARG A 103 -13.19 -4.09 6.37
CA ARG A 103 -14.58 -4.34 5.95
C ARG A 103 -15.44 -4.92 7.08
N ASN A 104 -14.85 -5.77 7.90
CA ASN A 104 -15.51 -6.43 9.02
C ASN A 104 -15.46 -5.63 10.34
N SER A 105 -14.85 -4.44 10.35
CA SER A 105 -14.69 -3.61 11.55
C SER A 105 -15.70 -2.46 11.59
N LYS A 106 -16.27 -2.15 12.75
CA LYS A 106 -17.22 -1.04 12.91
C LYS A 106 -16.54 0.30 13.15
N SER A 107 -15.30 0.27 13.66
CA SER A 107 -14.45 1.45 13.84
C SER A 107 -12.98 1.11 13.60
N ILE A 108 -12.17 2.15 13.44
CA ILE A 108 -10.72 1.99 13.28
C ILE A 108 -10.09 1.41 14.56
N GLU A 109 -10.64 1.69 15.74
CA GLU A 109 -10.18 1.08 17.00
C GLU A 109 -10.45 -0.42 17.06
N GLU A 110 -11.63 -0.87 16.61
CA GLU A 110 -11.95 -2.30 16.52
C GLU A 110 -11.00 -2.99 15.54
N PHE A 111 -10.77 -2.37 14.38
CA PHE A 111 -9.79 -2.82 13.40
C PHE A 111 -8.38 -2.93 14.01
N LYS A 112 -7.91 -1.88 14.68
CA LYS A 112 -6.61 -1.84 15.36
C LYS A 112 -6.46 -3.02 16.32
N SER A 113 -7.46 -3.27 17.17
CA SER A 113 -7.46 -4.39 18.12
C SER A 113 -7.48 -5.76 17.44
N ALA A 114 -8.25 -5.91 16.36
CA ALA A 114 -8.33 -7.16 15.61
C ALA A 114 -7.03 -7.47 14.83
N ALA A 115 -6.43 -6.45 14.21
CA ALA A 115 -5.22 -6.58 13.42
C ALA A 115 -3.99 -6.79 14.32
N SER A 116 -3.84 -6.01 15.40
CA SER A 116 -2.71 -6.11 16.35
C SER A 116 -2.56 -7.48 17.02
N GLY A 117 -3.61 -8.30 17.08
CA GLY A 117 -3.55 -9.68 17.59
C GLY A 117 -2.98 -10.71 16.61
N THR A 118 -2.77 -10.32 15.35
CA THR A 118 -2.44 -11.22 14.22
C THR A 118 -1.28 -10.75 13.36
N SER A 119 -0.96 -9.45 13.40
CA SER A 119 0.07 -8.80 12.60
C SER A 119 1.03 -7.98 13.45
N ASN A 120 2.24 -7.77 12.97
CA ASN A 120 3.15 -6.81 13.54
C ASN A 120 2.45 -5.44 13.52
N SER A 121 2.22 -4.81 14.67
CA SER A 121 1.50 -3.53 14.78
C SER A 121 2.11 -2.42 13.90
N LYS A 122 3.38 -2.60 13.52
CA LYS A 122 4.12 -1.77 12.58
C LYS A 122 3.53 -1.80 11.17
N ASP A 123 3.26 -2.97 10.61
CA ASP A 123 2.76 -3.11 9.24
C ASP A 123 1.37 -2.48 9.12
N VAL A 124 0.58 -2.57 10.20
CA VAL A 124 -0.72 -1.91 10.29
C VAL A 124 -0.58 -0.39 10.31
N ALA A 125 0.34 0.12 11.12
CA ALA A 125 0.62 1.54 11.17
C ALA A 125 1.20 2.07 9.85
N GLU A 126 1.97 1.25 9.13
CA GLU A 126 2.53 1.57 7.82
C GLU A 126 1.42 1.80 6.79
N GLU A 127 0.46 0.88 6.71
CA GLU A 127 -0.64 1.00 5.75
C GLU A 127 -1.60 2.16 6.10
N LEU A 128 -1.92 2.34 7.39
CA LEU A 128 -2.69 3.51 7.84
C LEU A 128 -1.95 4.81 7.55
N TYR A 129 -0.62 4.82 7.65
CA TYR A 129 0.18 5.98 7.29
C TYR A 129 0.07 6.28 5.79
N PHE A 130 0.12 5.28 4.91
CA PHE A 130 -0.09 5.49 3.48
C PHE A 130 -1.46 6.11 3.21
N ALA A 131 -2.54 5.60 3.82
CA ALA A 131 -3.85 6.22 3.68
C ALA A 131 -3.87 7.68 4.21
N ARG A 132 -3.31 7.94 5.40
CA ARG A 132 -3.15 9.29 5.98
C ARG A 132 -2.32 10.20 5.07
N ALA A 133 -1.38 9.67 4.30
CA ALA A 133 -0.56 10.43 3.38
C ALA A 133 -1.36 11.02 2.21
N HIS A 134 -2.56 10.52 1.93
CA HIS A 134 -3.40 11.09 0.88
C HIS A 134 -4.38 12.14 1.41
N VAL A 135 -4.73 12.20 2.70
CA VAL A 135 -5.75 13.14 3.24
C VAL A 135 -5.41 14.63 3.03
N LYS A 136 -6.39 15.44 2.57
CA LYS A 136 -6.25 16.85 2.11
C LYS A 136 -5.62 17.81 3.10
N HIS A 137 -5.95 17.63 4.38
CA HIS A 137 -5.75 18.61 5.43
C HIS A 137 -5.12 17.96 6.66
N LYS A 138 -3.99 17.28 6.45
CA LYS A 138 -3.26 16.58 7.52
C LYS A 138 -2.96 17.46 8.73
N ASP A 139 -2.82 18.76 8.51
CA ASP A 139 -2.50 19.73 9.55
C ASP A 139 -3.74 20.31 10.26
N HIS A 140 -4.98 20.02 9.79
CA HIS A 140 -6.19 20.75 10.21
C HIS A 140 -7.53 19.97 10.22
N THR A 141 -7.64 18.73 9.73
CA THR A 141 -8.89 17.94 9.81
C THR A 141 -8.87 16.90 10.93
N VAL A 142 -10.05 16.66 11.51
CA VAL A 142 -10.28 15.65 12.57
C VAL A 142 -9.79 14.26 12.15
N ASP A 143 -9.83 13.96 10.85
CA ASP A 143 -9.58 12.64 10.26
C ASP A 143 -8.09 12.31 10.24
N ALA A 144 -7.26 13.30 9.90
CA ALA A 144 -5.83 13.16 10.06
C ALA A 144 -5.49 12.96 11.53
N TYR A 145 -6.06 13.75 12.44
CA TYR A 145 -5.82 13.56 13.88
C TYR A 145 -6.25 12.18 14.39
N HIS A 146 -7.34 11.61 13.87
CA HIS A 146 -7.79 10.28 14.26
C HIS A 146 -6.86 9.18 13.76
N LEU A 147 -6.52 9.18 12.47
CA LEU A 147 -5.56 8.23 11.91
C LEU A 147 -4.18 8.36 12.56
N GLU A 148 -3.69 9.59 12.76
CA GLU A 148 -2.42 9.87 13.43
C GLU A 148 -2.39 9.36 14.86
N ARG A 149 -3.48 9.52 15.62
CA ARG A 149 -3.61 8.96 16.97
C ARG A 149 -3.54 7.43 16.92
N VAL A 150 -4.28 6.79 16.02
CA VAL A 150 -4.27 5.32 15.89
C VAL A 150 -2.88 4.80 15.50
N ILE A 151 -2.21 5.47 14.57
CA ILE A 151 -0.83 5.16 14.16
C ILE A 151 0.10 5.32 15.36
N ALA A 152 0.04 6.44 16.08
CA ALA A 152 0.87 6.70 17.26
C ALA A 152 0.64 5.66 18.36
N GLU A 153 -0.60 5.24 18.60
CA GLU A 153 -0.94 4.15 19.52
C GLU A 153 -0.34 2.79 19.11
N LEU A 154 -0.15 2.54 17.80
CA LEU A 154 0.41 1.29 17.27
C LEU A 154 1.95 1.22 17.31
N ILE A 155 2.64 2.34 17.06
CA ILE A 155 4.13 2.37 16.97
C ILE A 155 4.82 3.11 18.11
N GLY A 156 4.04 3.83 18.93
CA GLY A 156 4.49 4.69 20.02
C GLY A 156 4.70 6.14 19.60
N ASP A 157 4.28 7.08 20.46
CA ASP A 157 4.34 8.53 20.25
C ASP A 157 5.74 9.02 19.84
N GLU A 158 6.81 8.50 20.46
CA GLU A 158 8.17 8.93 20.14
C GLU A 158 8.55 8.63 18.68
N LYS A 159 8.14 7.47 18.14
CA LYS A 159 8.38 7.11 16.74
C LYS A 159 7.51 7.94 15.81
N TRP A 160 6.25 8.14 16.19
CA TRP A 160 5.33 9.00 15.44
C TRP A 160 5.87 10.44 15.32
N GLN A 161 6.32 11.04 16.42
CA GLN A 161 6.89 12.39 16.41
C GLN A 161 8.16 12.50 15.54
N LYS A 162 8.97 11.44 15.46
CA LYS A 162 10.13 11.39 14.54
C LYS A 162 9.69 11.42 13.08
N ILE A 163 8.61 10.71 12.72
CA ILE A 163 8.04 10.71 11.36
C ILE A 163 7.52 12.11 11.03
N VAL A 164 6.64 12.68 11.86
CA VAL A 164 6.07 14.03 11.66
C VAL A 164 7.16 15.10 11.58
N SER A 165 8.15 15.06 12.47
CA SER A 165 9.27 16.01 12.46
C SER A 165 10.11 15.95 11.19
N ARG A 166 10.14 14.81 10.49
CA ARG A 166 10.85 14.64 9.22
C ARG A 166 10.01 15.11 8.05
N GLU A 167 8.70 14.83 8.04
CA GLU A 167 7.78 15.37 7.04
C GLU A 167 7.82 16.91 7.02
N LEU A 168 7.87 17.55 8.20
CA LEU A 168 8.03 19.01 8.32
C LEU A 168 9.34 19.52 7.71
N LYS A 169 10.41 18.72 7.73
CA LYS A 169 11.71 19.05 7.14
C LYS A 169 11.79 18.74 5.65
N LEU A 170 10.98 17.80 5.17
CA LEU A 170 10.94 17.30 3.80
C LEU A 170 9.48 17.25 3.31
N PRO A 171 8.84 18.41 3.11
CA PRO A 171 7.45 18.46 2.66
C PRO A 171 7.32 17.75 1.30
N ASN A 172 6.23 17.00 1.13
CA ASN A 172 5.91 16.19 -0.06
C ASN A 172 6.76 14.91 -0.26
N ARG A 173 7.44 14.42 0.78
CA ARG A 173 7.94 13.05 0.82
C ARG A 173 7.22 12.25 1.90
N ALA A 174 6.38 11.30 1.49
CA ALA A 174 5.93 10.25 2.39
C ALA A 174 7.18 9.47 2.87
N SER A 175 7.41 9.44 4.18
CA SER A 175 8.59 8.84 4.80
C SER A 175 8.14 8.04 6.01
N LEU A 176 7.73 6.81 5.77
CA LEU A 176 8.03 5.75 6.72
C LEU A 176 9.54 5.56 6.63
N ASP A 177 10.26 5.72 7.73
CA ASP A 177 11.65 5.28 7.75
C ASP A 177 11.64 3.79 7.33
N PRO A 178 12.27 3.39 6.22
CA PRO A 178 12.51 1.97 6.00
C PRO A 178 13.52 1.55 7.07
N GLN A 179 13.04 1.05 8.21
CA GLN A 179 13.85 0.07 8.93
C GLN A 179 13.79 -1.19 8.10
N SER A 180 14.96 -1.74 7.81
CA SER A 180 15.17 -2.95 7.01
C SER A 180 14.02 -3.95 7.22
N TYR A 181 13.38 -4.39 6.13
CA TYR A 181 12.34 -5.44 6.14
C TYR A 181 12.82 -6.78 6.75
N PHE A 182 14.05 -6.84 7.24
CA PHE A 182 14.62 -7.94 8.00
C PHE A 182 15.54 -7.36 9.10
N GLU A 183 15.09 -7.36 10.35
CA GLU A 183 15.96 -7.97 11.35
C GLU A 183 15.57 -9.44 11.36
N SER A 184 16.25 -10.23 10.54
CA SER A 184 16.26 -11.68 10.67
C SER A 184 16.82 -12.00 12.06
N GLY A 185 15.93 -12.10 13.05
CA GLY A 185 16.18 -12.80 14.28
C GLY A 185 16.14 -14.29 14.01
N PHE A 186 17.19 -14.81 13.38
CA PHE A 186 17.70 -16.14 13.65
C PHE A 186 18.90 -15.99 14.60
#